data_AF-A0A8S8XMA9-F1
#
_entry.id   AF-A0A8S8XMA9-F1
#
_cell.length_a   1.000
_cell.length_b   1.000
_cell.length_c   1.000
_cell.angle_alpha   90.00
_cell.angle_beta   90.00
_cell.angle_gamma   90.00
#
_symmetry.space_group_name_H-M   'P 1'
#
loop_
_entity.id
_entity.type
_entity.pdbx_description
1 polymer ?
#
loop_
_entity_poly.entity_id
_entity_poly.type
_entity_poly.pdbx_seq_one_letter_code
_entity_poly.pdbx_strand_id
1 'polypeptide(L)'
;MMKCQRPSLQFCKVLKIDERQLSPWADERITTHELEDNYGPAPFRKDCDSIVCTPETLSNCQSINEMRLKNGLLPLEIIEVQHSLDEAGGIISSSRIRAGLIDCDGKLWVQEKQKNQTHHFHFGLDEELKKPNGELFTGPEDSPEVAMSSAMENLAPGGIIAVGDVCAATLLEMGVVADIAIIDGMTKRVELDQKVDTSKFDIMLEASNPAGQITPSLFKAVAAALHNDQTTCIEVEGEEDLAPIVIHLLAPLGTNVVYGQPNKGVVLRITTLESKEQCRTLLSKFEVRD
;
A
#
# COMPACT_ATOMS: atom_id res chain seq x y z
N MET A 1 -6.45 -26.13 0.32
CA MET A 1 -7.17 -26.75 1.46
C MET A 1 -6.67 -28.17 1.68
N MET A 2 -5.87 -28.42 2.71
CA MET A 2 -5.51 -29.78 3.12
C MET A 2 -5.73 -29.87 4.63
N LYS A 3 -6.79 -30.57 5.03
CA LYS A 3 -7.08 -30.86 6.45
C LYS A 3 -6.06 -31.89 6.92
N CYS A 4 -5.10 -31.50 7.74
CA CYS A 4 -4.23 -32.44 8.44
C CYS A 4 -4.75 -32.60 9.88
N GLN A 5 -5.55 -33.65 10.11
CA GLN A 5 -5.87 -34.15 11.44
C GLN A 5 -4.69 -35.00 11.95
N ARG A 6 -3.82 -34.45 12.81
CA ARG A 6 -3.03 -35.22 13.78
C ARG A 6 -2.86 -34.43 15.09
N PRO A 7 -3.02 -35.05 16.26
CA PRO A 7 -2.83 -34.38 17.55
C PRO A 7 -1.32 -34.24 17.87
N SER A 8 -0.96 -33.13 18.53
CA SER A 8 0.34 -32.84 19.16
C SER A 8 1.60 -32.83 18.26
N LEU A 9 1.62 -32.03 17.18
CA LEU A 9 2.86 -31.65 16.50
C LEU A 9 3.17 -30.17 16.80
N GLN A 10 4.33 -29.91 17.38
CA GLN A 10 4.79 -28.56 17.72
C GLN A 10 5.65 -28.05 16.55
N PHE A 11 5.05 -27.26 15.67
CA PHE A 11 5.70 -26.74 14.46
C PHE A 11 6.55 -25.50 14.78
N CYS A 12 7.78 -25.44 14.27
CA CYS A 12 8.55 -24.20 14.22
C CYS A 12 8.40 -23.60 12.81
N LYS A 13 7.57 -22.56 12.68
CA LYS A 13 7.40 -21.82 11.43
C LYS A 13 8.37 -20.65 11.43
N VAL A 14 9.43 -20.73 10.64
CA VAL A 14 10.38 -19.63 10.46
C VAL A 14 9.86 -18.76 9.32
N LEU A 15 8.94 -17.85 9.63
CA LEU A 15 8.44 -16.85 8.70
C LEU A 15 8.28 -15.53 9.44
N LYS A 16 8.64 -14.40 8.80
CA LYS A 16 8.16 -13.09 9.23
C LYS A 16 6.64 -13.06 9.04
N ILE A 17 5.90 -13.24 10.13
CA ILE A 17 4.43 -13.21 10.14
C ILE A 17 4.02 -11.95 10.90
N ASP A 18 3.14 -11.16 10.30
CA ASP A 18 2.42 -10.11 11.03
C ASP A 18 1.36 -10.80 11.90
N GLU A 19 1.46 -10.66 13.22
CA GLU A 19 0.59 -11.31 14.22
C GLU A 19 -0.90 -11.05 13.95
N ARG A 20 -1.24 -9.92 13.30
CA ARG A 20 -2.63 -9.51 13.00
C ARG A 20 -3.33 -10.38 11.96
N GLN A 21 -2.59 -11.24 11.23
CA GLN A 21 -3.15 -12.14 10.21
C GLN A 21 -3.40 -13.58 10.72
N LEU A 22 -3.20 -13.83 12.01
CA LEU A 22 -3.56 -15.10 12.64
C LEU A 22 -5.08 -15.17 12.83
N SER A 23 -5.72 -16.01 12.02
CA SER A 23 -7.16 -16.28 12.09
C SER A 23 -7.62 -16.82 13.46
N PRO A 24 -8.91 -16.71 13.83
CA PRO A 24 -9.50 -17.27 15.05
C PRO A 24 -9.28 -18.78 15.33
N TRP A 25 -8.68 -19.56 14.41
CA TRP A 25 -8.23 -20.94 14.70
C TRP A 25 -6.85 -21.02 15.38
N ALA A 26 -6.15 -19.89 15.52
CA ALA A 26 -4.80 -19.75 16.07
C ALA A 26 -4.74 -19.73 17.61
N ASP A 27 -5.83 -20.08 18.28
CA ASP A 27 -5.94 -20.13 19.75
C ASP A 27 -4.90 -21.06 20.41
N GLU A 28 -4.36 -20.66 21.58
CA GLU A 28 -3.35 -21.25 22.52
C GLU A 28 -2.18 -22.12 21.98
N ARG A 29 -2.16 -22.50 20.70
CA ARG A 29 -1.28 -23.50 20.07
C ARG A 29 -0.24 -22.87 19.15
N ILE A 30 -0.33 -21.56 18.94
CA ILE A 30 0.62 -20.81 18.11
C ILE A 30 1.33 -19.82 19.02
N THR A 31 2.66 -19.90 19.04
CA THR A 31 3.51 -18.86 19.63
C THR A 31 4.28 -18.19 18.50
N THR A 32 4.30 -16.87 18.53
CA THR A 32 5.03 -16.01 17.60
C THR A 32 6.32 -15.55 18.27
N HIS A 33 7.40 -15.56 17.50
CA HIS A 33 8.72 -15.13 17.96
C HIS A 33 9.33 -14.30 16.85
N GLU A 34 9.88 -13.15 17.19
CA GLU A 34 10.61 -12.33 16.24
C GLU A 34 11.90 -13.03 15.81
N LEU A 35 12.24 -12.93 14.53
CA LEU A 35 13.48 -13.46 13.98
C LEU A 35 14.51 -12.34 13.95
N GLU A 36 15.49 -12.39 14.86
CA GLU A 36 16.62 -11.45 14.90
C GLU A 36 17.70 -11.79 13.85
N ASP A 37 17.70 -13.02 13.33
CA ASP A 37 18.65 -13.48 12.32
C ASP A 37 17.99 -14.49 11.34
N ASN A 38 18.80 -15.03 10.42
CA ASN A 38 18.35 -15.94 9.36
C ASN A 38 17.97 -17.36 9.85
N TYR A 39 18.24 -17.69 11.12
CA TYR A 39 18.11 -19.04 11.67
C TYR A 39 17.08 -19.09 12.82
N GLY A 40 16.90 -17.97 13.51
CA GLY A 40 16.04 -17.83 14.67
C GLY A 40 16.42 -18.80 15.80
N PRO A 41 15.47 -19.17 16.67
CA PRO A 41 15.72 -20.08 17.78
C PRO A 41 15.81 -21.56 17.35
N ALA A 42 15.55 -21.86 16.07
CA ALA A 42 15.47 -23.23 15.55
C ALA A 42 16.74 -24.09 15.75
N PRO A 43 17.98 -23.54 15.72
CA PRO A 43 19.19 -24.32 15.98
C PRO A 43 19.34 -24.81 17.43
N PHE A 44 18.59 -24.24 18.37
CA PHE A 44 18.74 -24.48 19.81
C PHE A 44 17.46 -25.02 20.48
N ARG A 45 16.28 -24.81 19.89
CA ARG A 45 14.99 -25.33 20.41
C ARG A 45 14.98 -26.85 20.49
N LYS A 46 14.48 -27.38 21.61
CA LYS A 46 14.34 -28.83 21.84
C LYS A 46 12.89 -29.32 21.74
N ASP A 47 11.95 -28.39 21.65
CA ASP A 47 10.50 -28.54 21.66
C ASP A 47 9.90 -28.43 20.25
N CYS A 48 10.64 -28.84 19.21
CA CYS A 48 10.06 -29.00 17.88
C CYS A 48 10.67 -30.19 17.16
N ASP A 49 9.80 -30.82 16.36
CA ASP A 49 10.11 -32.02 15.58
C ASP A 49 10.23 -31.72 14.08
N SER A 50 9.61 -30.63 13.62
CA SER A 50 9.55 -30.26 12.20
C SER A 50 9.76 -28.76 11.97
N ILE A 51 10.30 -28.43 10.80
CA ILE A 51 10.45 -27.05 10.29
C ILE A 51 9.77 -26.94 8.93
N VAL A 52 8.97 -25.88 8.74
CA VAL A 52 8.22 -25.65 7.49
C VAL A 52 8.91 -24.54 6.71
N CYS A 53 9.14 -24.76 5.41
CA CYS A 53 9.82 -23.79 4.54
C CYS A 53 9.23 -23.76 3.12
N THR A 54 9.56 -22.69 2.40
CA THR A 54 9.30 -22.56 0.97
C THR A 54 10.53 -23.01 0.17
N PRO A 55 10.43 -23.26 -1.15
CA PRO A 55 11.58 -23.68 -1.95
C PRO A 55 12.81 -22.77 -1.82
N GLU A 56 12.62 -21.45 -1.66
CA GLU A 56 13.71 -20.48 -1.52
C GLU A 56 14.41 -20.54 -0.17
N THR A 57 13.73 -21.06 0.86
CA THR A 57 14.25 -21.13 2.24
C THR A 57 14.69 -22.54 2.63
N LEU A 58 14.64 -23.50 1.70
CA LEU A 58 15.07 -24.88 1.90
C LEU A 58 16.55 -24.98 2.31
N SER A 59 17.43 -24.20 1.67
CA SER A 59 18.87 -24.17 1.99
C SER A 59 19.13 -23.67 3.42
N ASN A 60 18.34 -22.71 3.90
CA ASN A 60 18.43 -22.23 5.29
C ASN A 60 18.00 -23.32 6.26
N CYS A 61 16.95 -24.09 5.95
CA CYS A 61 16.52 -25.20 6.80
C CYS A 61 17.54 -26.34 6.86
N GLN A 62 18.22 -26.62 5.75
CA GLN A 62 19.33 -27.56 5.72
C GLN A 62 20.48 -27.08 6.63
N SER A 63 20.83 -25.79 6.54
CA SER A 63 21.85 -25.16 7.39
C SER A 63 21.47 -25.21 8.88
N ILE A 64 20.19 -25.02 9.21
CA ILE A 64 19.66 -25.18 10.57
C ILE A 64 19.91 -26.60 11.08
N ASN A 65 19.63 -27.62 10.28
CA ASN A 65 19.87 -29.02 10.68
C ASN A 65 21.36 -29.34 10.89
N GLU A 66 22.26 -28.76 10.08
CA GLU A 66 23.70 -28.89 10.33
C GLU A 66 24.12 -28.28 11.67
N MET A 67 23.58 -27.11 12.03
CA MET A 67 23.84 -26.49 13.33
C MET A 67 23.24 -27.29 14.48
N ARG A 68 22.04 -27.85 14.31
CA ARG A 68 21.41 -28.73 15.31
C ARG A 68 22.27 -29.95 15.60
N LEU A 69 22.81 -30.61 14.57
CA LEU A 69 23.72 -31.74 14.73
C LEU A 69 24.99 -31.34 15.49
N LYS A 70 25.58 -30.18 15.17
CA LYS A 70 26.74 -29.64 15.91
C LYS A 70 26.41 -29.35 17.38
N ASN A 71 25.18 -28.95 17.67
CA ASN A 71 24.67 -28.69 19.01
C ASN A 71 24.16 -29.95 19.74
N GLY A 72 24.31 -31.14 19.15
CA GLY A 72 23.86 -32.40 19.74
C GLY A 72 22.33 -32.60 19.73
N LEU A 73 21.61 -31.89 18.87
CA LEU A 73 20.18 -32.01 18.66
C LEU A 73 19.87 -32.86 17.43
N LEU A 74 18.72 -33.53 17.45
CA LEU A 74 18.21 -34.25 16.29
C LEU A 74 17.81 -33.25 15.18
N PRO A 75 18.07 -33.59 13.90
CA PRO A 75 17.60 -32.79 12.78
C PRO A 75 16.07 -32.73 12.77
N LEU A 76 15.52 -31.57 12.42
CA LEU A 76 14.10 -31.37 12.22
C LEU A 76 13.67 -31.99 10.89
N GLU A 77 12.47 -32.56 10.86
CA GLU A 77 11.82 -32.92 9.60
C GLU A 77 11.53 -31.66 8.80
N ILE A 78 12.12 -31.54 7.61
CA ILE A 78 11.88 -30.40 6.73
C ILE A 78 10.63 -30.67 5.90
N ILE A 79 9.61 -29.85 6.10
CA ILE A 79 8.36 -29.87 5.33
C ILE A 79 8.42 -28.72 4.32
N GLU A 80 8.74 -29.04 3.07
CA GLU A 80 8.72 -28.09 1.97
C GLU A 80 7.27 -27.87 1.51
N VAL A 81 6.83 -26.62 1.51
CA VAL A 81 5.50 -26.21 1.06
C VAL A 81 5.66 -25.30 -0.14
N GLN A 82 5.11 -25.73 -1.28
CA GLN A 82 5.08 -24.92 -2.49
C GLN A 82 4.24 -23.66 -2.27
N HIS A 83 4.64 -22.57 -2.92
CA HIS A 83 3.88 -21.32 -2.89
C HIS A 83 2.46 -21.51 -3.44
N SER A 84 1.52 -20.79 -2.85
CA SER A 84 0.21 -20.60 -3.48
C SER A 84 0.37 -19.60 -4.62
N LEU A 85 -0.22 -19.91 -5.77
CA LEU A 85 -0.20 -19.04 -6.94
C LEU A 85 -1.39 -18.08 -6.90
N ASP A 86 -1.18 -16.87 -7.40
CA ASP A 86 -2.20 -15.85 -7.63
C ASP A 86 -2.98 -16.14 -8.92
N GLU A 87 -3.99 -15.32 -9.23
CA GLU A 87 -4.80 -15.46 -10.46
C GLU A 87 -3.99 -15.29 -11.76
N ALA A 88 -2.82 -14.65 -11.70
CA ALA A 88 -1.93 -14.39 -12.83
C ALA A 88 -0.77 -15.41 -12.92
N GLY A 89 -0.73 -16.43 -12.07
CA GLY A 89 0.34 -17.44 -12.00
C GLY A 89 1.61 -16.99 -11.27
N GLY A 90 1.61 -15.82 -10.64
CA GLY A 90 2.68 -15.35 -9.76
C GLY A 90 2.55 -15.89 -8.33
N ILE A 91 3.64 -15.88 -7.56
CA ILE A 91 3.64 -16.34 -6.16
C ILE A 91 2.88 -15.37 -5.26
N ILE A 92 1.94 -15.87 -4.45
CA ILE A 92 1.35 -15.10 -3.35
C ILE A 92 2.41 -14.96 -2.25
N SER A 93 2.88 -13.73 -2.02
CA SER A 93 3.90 -13.44 -1.02
C SER A 93 3.59 -12.17 -0.26
N SER A 94 4.05 -12.11 1.00
CA SER A 94 3.87 -10.93 1.85
C SER A 94 4.53 -9.69 1.26
N SER A 95 5.63 -9.84 0.51
CA SER A 95 6.26 -8.74 -0.21
C SER A 95 5.34 -8.15 -1.28
N ARG A 96 4.64 -8.98 -2.06
CA ARG A 96 3.69 -8.50 -3.08
C ARG A 96 2.42 -7.91 -2.50
N ILE A 97 1.94 -8.45 -1.36
CA ILE A 97 0.82 -7.87 -0.62
C ILE A 97 1.21 -6.48 -0.07
N ARG A 98 2.38 -6.37 0.57
CA ARG A 98 2.88 -5.08 1.09
C ARG A 98 3.20 -4.08 -0.01
N ALA A 99 3.66 -4.53 -1.17
CA ALA A 99 3.85 -3.67 -2.34
C ALA A 99 2.51 -3.21 -2.97
N GLY A 100 1.36 -3.68 -2.46
CA GLY A 100 0.05 -3.27 -2.97
C GLY A 100 -0.31 -3.88 -4.33
N LEU A 101 0.36 -4.96 -4.74
CA LEU A 101 0.10 -5.61 -6.03
C LEU A 101 -1.09 -6.57 -5.97
N ILE A 102 -1.18 -7.34 -4.88
CA ILE A 102 -2.22 -8.35 -4.65
C ILE A 102 -2.85 -8.21 -3.26
N ASP A 103 -4.06 -8.70 -3.10
CA ASP A 103 -4.71 -8.89 -1.80
C ASP A 103 -4.26 -10.20 -1.13
N CYS A 104 -4.79 -10.47 0.08
CA CYS A 104 -4.46 -11.65 0.86
C CYS A 104 -4.94 -12.97 0.24
N ASP A 105 -5.90 -12.91 -0.69
CA ASP A 105 -6.41 -14.07 -1.43
C ASP A 105 -5.63 -14.31 -2.74
N GLY A 106 -4.68 -13.42 -3.08
CA GLY A 106 -3.92 -13.50 -4.32
C GLY A 106 -4.63 -12.90 -5.53
N LYS A 107 -5.55 -11.95 -5.34
CA LYS A 107 -6.16 -11.20 -6.44
C LYS A 107 -5.47 -9.87 -6.61
N LEU A 108 -5.31 -9.43 -7.86
CA LEU A 108 -4.79 -8.09 -8.15
C LEU A 108 -5.76 -7.02 -7.63
N TRP A 109 -5.23 -5.94 -7.04
CA TRP A 109 -6.05 -4.79 -6.63
C TRP A 109 -6.68 -4.07 -7.81
N VAL A 110 -5.98 -4.04 -8.95
CA VAL A 110 -6.47 -3.50 -10.22
C VAL A 110 -6.08 -4.43 -11.34
N GLN A 111 -7.06 -4.95 -12.07
CA GLN A 111 -6.83 -5.79 -13.24
C GLN A 111 -6.32 -4.96 -14.43
N GLU A 112 -5.53 -5.58 -15.32
CA GLU A 112 -5.05 -4.93 -16.54
C GLU A 112 -6.19 -4.41 -17.42
N LYS A 113 -7.34 -5.11 -17.44
CA LYS A 113 -8.53 -4.63 -18.14
C LYS A 113 -9.03 -3.30 -17.57
N GLN A 114 -9.08 -3.17 -16.24
CA GLN A 114 -9.53 -1.95 -15.58
C GLN A 114 -8.56 -0.79 -15.81
N LYS A 115 -7.25 -1.05 -15.84
CA LYS A 115 -6.23 -0.02 -16.14
C LYS A 115 -6.37 0.55 -17.55
N ASN A 116 -6.91 -0.23 -18.48
CA ASN A 116 -7.05 0.15 -19.89
C ASN A 116 -8.45 0.68 -20.25
N GLN A 117 -9.33 0.87 -19.25
CA GLN A 117 -10.69 1.37 -19.43
C GLN A 117 -10.88 2.70 -18.72
N THR A 118 -11.76 3.55 -19.26
CA THR A 118 -12.18 4.78 -18.61
C THR A 118 -13.38 4.49 -17.72
N HIS A 119 -13.24 4.83 -16.43
CA HIS A 119 -14.29 4.67 -15.44
C HIS A 119 -14.97 6.01 -15.23
N HIS A 120 -16.28 6.06 -15.47
CA HIS A 120 -17.09 7.25 -15.31
C HIS A 120 -17.78 7.24 -13.96
N PHE A 121 -17.60 8.32 -13.22
CA PHE A 121 -18.25 8.53 -11.94
C PHE A 121 -19.75 8.72 -12.11
N HIS A 122 -20.54 8.09 -11.24
CA HIS A 122 -21.98 8.26 -11.20
C HIS A 122 -22.34 9.30 -10.13
N PHE A 123 -23.07 10.35 -10.53
CA PHE A 123 -23.38 11.54 -9.70
C PHE A 123 -24.07 11.23 -8.35
N GLY A 124 -24.65 10.02 -8.19
CA GLY A 124 -25.23 9.56 -6.92
C GLY A 124 -24.21 9.27 -5.80
N LEU A 125 -22.91 9.32 -6.08
CA LEU A 125 -21.82 9.06 -5.13
C LEU A 125 -21.18 10.34 -4.57
N ASP A 126 -21.68 11.52 -4.98
CA ASP A 126 -21.19 12.84 -4.54
C ASP A 126 -21.11 12.97 -3.01
N GLU A 127 -22.11 12.48 -2.30
CA GLU A 127 -22.19 12.55 -0.84
C GLU A 127 -21.22 11.57 -0.14
N GLU A 128 -20.78 10.51 -0.81
CA GLU A 128 -19.75 9.59 -0.31
C GLU A 128 -18.35 10.19 -0.47
N LEU A 129 -18.07 10.86 -1.59
CA LEU A 129 -16.77 11.50 -1.85
C LEU A 129 -16.58 12.83 -1.10
N LYS A 130 -17.66 13.57 -0.82
CA LYS A 130 -17.61 14.82 -0.04
C LYS A 130 -17.34 14.61 1.45
N LYS A 131 -17.39 13.35 1.92
CA LYS A 131 -17.00 13.00 3.28
C LYS A 131 -15.49 12.74 3.31
N PRO A 132 -14.77 13.29 4.30
CA PRO A 132 -13.35 12.99 4.44
C PRO A 132 -13.18 11.49 4.60
N ASN A 133 -12.47 10.88 3.65
CA ASN A 133 -12.16 9.46 3.66
C ASN A 133 -10.75 9.27 4.22
N GLY A 134 -10.64 9.48 5.52
CA GLY A 134 -9.37 9.56 6.24
C GLY A 134 -9.54 10.40 7.50
N GLU A 135 -8.43 10.71 8.14
CA GLU A 135 -8.41 11.59 9.29
C GLU A 135 -8.36 13.05 8.81
N LEU A 136 -9.35 13.84 9.22
CA LEU A 136 -9.45 15.25 8.85
C LEU A 136 -8.74 16.10 9.91
N PHE A 137 -7.75 16.84 9.45
CA PHE A 137 -7.04 17.85 10.22
C PHE A 137 -7.57 19.22 9.82
N THR A 138 -8.10 19.95 10.78
CA THR A 138 -8.69 21.27 10.56
C THR A 138 -7.68 22.37 10.88
N GLY A 139 -7.84 23.52 10.23
CA GLY A 139 -7.03 24.71 10.46
C GLY A 139 -7.81 25.96 10.05
N PRO A 140 -7.29 27.16 10.34
CA PRO A 140 -7.84 28.40 9.78
C PRO A 140 -7.84 28.33 8.25
N GLU A 141 -8.89 28.84 7.60
CA GLU A 141 -8.98 28.86 6.12
C GLU A 141 -7.81 29.63 5.49
N ASP A 142 -7.37 30.67 6.18
CA ASP A 142 -6.28 31.57 5.83
C ASP A 142 -4.89 31.03 6.20
N SER A 143 -4.79 29.82 6.78
CA SER A 143 -3.51 29.22 7.18
C SER A 143 -3.51 27.67 7.04
N PRO A 144 -3.45 27.15 5.80
CA PRO A 144 -3.45 25.70 5.53
C PRO A 144 -2.28 24.95 6.17
N GLU A 145 -1.17 25.64 6.40
CA GLU A 145 0.02 25.16 7.13
C GLU A 145 -0.28 24.59 8.53
N VAL A 146 -1.30 25.10 9.22
CA VAL A 146 -1.68 24.62 10.56
C VAL A 146 -2.26 23.21 10.45
N ALA A 147 -3.22 23.02 9.54
CA ALA A 147 -3.82 21.71 9.29
C ALA A 147 -2.78 20.71 8.76
N MET A 148 -1.91 21.16 7.85
CA MET A 148 -0.84 20.33 7.30
C MET A 148 0.17 19.90 8.37
N SER A 149 0.57 20.80 9.27
CA SER A 149 1.47 20.47 10.38
C SER A 149 0.90 19.38 11.27
N SER A 150 -0.38 19.48 11.65
CA SER A 150 -1.04 18.44 12.44
C SER A 150 -1.15 17.11 11.69
N ALA A 151 -1.43 17.13 10.38
CA ALA A 151 -1.42 15.92 9.56
C ALA A 151 -0.03 15.27 9.51
N MET A 152 1.03 16.09 9.39
CA MET A 152 2.41 15.61 9.34
C MET A 152 2.87 14.93 10.64
N GLU A 153 2.39 15.40 11.79
CA GLU A 153 2.66 14.77 13.09
C GLU A 153 2.06 13.35 13.21
N ASN A 154 1.08 13.01 12.37
CA ASN A 154 0.36 11.73 12.39
C ASN A 154 0.73 10.79 11.22
N LEU A 155 1.80 11.09 10.49
CA LEU A 155 2.26 10.24 9.39
C LEU A 155 2.73 8.87 9.90
N ALA A 156 2.37 7.82 9.16
CA ALA A 156 2.93 6.50 9.35
C ALA A 156 4.30 6.39 8.63
N PRO A 157 5.16 5.42 9.01
CA PRO A 157 6.34 5.10 8.22
C PRO A 157 5.95 4.73 6.78
N GLY A 158 6.48 5.45 5.80
CA GLY A 158 6.17 5.25 4.39
C GLY A 158 6.35 6.54 3.58
N GLY A 159 6.15 6.45 2.27
CA GLY A 159 6.18 7.63 1.39
C GLY A 159 4.97 8.54 1.58
N ILE A 160 5.12 9.80 1.18
CA ILE A 160 4.10 10.85 1.23
C ILE A 160 3.68 11.19 -0.21
N ILE A 161 2.38 11.13 -0.46
CA ILE A 161 1.77 11.53 -1.72
C ILE A 161 0.84 12.71 -1.47
N ALA A 162 1.09 13.83 -2.11
CA ALA A 162 0.25 15.02 -2.05
C ALA A 162 -0.68 15.09 -3.27
N VAL A 163 -1.95 15.35 -3.05
CA VAL A 163 -2.94 15.55 -4.12
C VAL A 163 -3.57 16.93 -3.99
N GLY A 164 -3.53 17.68 -5.08
CA GLY A 164 -3.98 19.05 -5.21
C GLY A 164 -2.87 20.08 -4.98
N ASP A 165 -2.99 21.21 -5.69
CA ASP A 165 -1.99 22.27 -5.72
C ASP A 165 -1.72 22.89 -4.35
N VAL A 166 -2.77 23.15 -3.57
CA VAL A 166 -2.64 23.73 -2.23
C VAL A 166 -1.85 22.81 -1.30
N CYS A 167 -2.14 21.50 -1.33
CA CYS A 167 -1.41 20.54 -0.49
C CYS A 167 0.05 20.41 -0.91
N ALA A 168 0.33 20.34 -2.20
CA ALA A 168 1.69 20.27 -2.72
C ALA A 168 2.48 21.56 -2.40
N ALA A 169 1.90 22.73 -2.63
CA ALA A 169 2.53 24.02 -2.33
C ALA A 169 2.81 24.18 -0.82
N THR A 170 1.83 23.86 0.03
CA THR A 170 1.98 23.98 1.50
C THR A 170 3.12 23.11 2.01
N LEU A 171 3.25 21.86 1.53
CA LEU A 171 4.37 20.99 1.91
C LEU A 171 5.72 21.60 1.50
N LEU A 172 5.83 22.12 0.27
CA LEU A 172 7.05 22.77 -0.21
C LEU A 172 7.41 24.02 0.60
N GLU A 173 6.44 24.84 0.97
CA GLU A 173 6.62 26.02 1.83
C GLU A 173 7.14 25.62 3.22
N MET A 174 6.68 24.48 3.75
CA MET A 174 7.17 23.87 4.99
C MET A 174 8.54 23.18 4.84
N GLY A 175 9.14 23.20 3.64
CA GLY A 175 10.44 22.60 3.36
C GLY A 175 10.40 21.08 3.15
N VAL A 176 9.23 20.50 2.89
CA VAL A 176 9.03 19.08 2.63
C VAL A 176 8.61 18.85 1.18
N VAL A 177 9.37 18.05 0.46
CA VAL A 177 9.00 17.60 -0.89
C VAL A 177 8.31 16.26 -0.75
N ALA A 178 7.06 16.16 -1.22
CA ALA A 178 6.37 14.87 -1.29
C ALA A 178 7.08 13.93 -2.28
N ASP A 179 7.05 12.62 -2.02
CA ASP A 179 7.61 11.63 -2.95
C ASP A 179 6.86 11.67 -4.28
N ILE A 180 5.54 11.86 -4.22
CA ILE A 180 4.70 12.09 -5.38
C ILE A 180 3.78 13.28 -5.11
N ALA A 181 3.70 14.23 -6.04
CA ALA A 181 2.65 15.25 -6.06
C ALA A 181 1.76 15.05 -7.29
N ILE A 182 0.44 15.15 -7.11
CA ILE A 182 -0.52 15.16 -8.21
C ILE A 182 -1.24 16.50 -8.15
N ILE A 183 -1.13 17.29 -9.22
CA ILE A 183 -1.65 18.66 -9.28
C ILE A 183 -2.54 18.81 -10.51
N ASP A 184 -3.49 19.74 -10.49
CA ASP A 184 -4.26 20.05 -11.68
C ASP A 184 -3.56 21.15 -12.51
N GLY A 185 -3.70 21.09 -13.83
CA GLY A 185 -3.17 22.12 -14.72
C GLY A 185 -3.98 23.44 -14.69
N MET A 186 -5.02 23.54 -13.85
CA MET A 186 -5.92 24.72 -13.82
C MET A 186 -5.22 25.96 -13.27
N THR A 187 -4.09 25.79 -12.57
CA THR A 187 -3.21 26.88 -12.12
C THR A 187 -2.52 27.67 -13.24
N LYS A 188 -2.72 27.31 -14.52
CA LYS A 188 -2.27 28.10 -15.68
C LYS A 188 -3.27 29.19 -16.14
N ARG A 189 -4.52 29.22 -15.66
CA ARG A 189 -5.57 30.11 -16.23
C ARG A 189 -6.15 31.18 -15.30
N VAL A 190 -5.87 31.16 -14.00
CA VAL A 190 -6.29 32.22 -13.07
C VAL A 190 -5.18 32.43 -12.04
N GLU A 191 -4.92 33.70 -11.71
CA GLU A 191 -4.00 34.17 -10.67
C GLU A 191 -4.29 33.48 -9.33
N LEU A 192 -3.67 32.32 -9.08
CA LEU A 192 -3.51 31.76 -7.75
C LEU A 192 -2.15 32.22 -7.23
N ASP A 193 -2.15 32.87 -6.07
CA ASP A 193 -0.94 33.31 -5.36
C ASP A 193 -0.01 32.14 -4.96
N GLN A 194 -0.47 30.89 -5.10
CA GLN A 194 0.24 29.66 -4.72
C GLN A 194 0.39 28.72 -5.92
N LYS A 195 1.32 29.04 -6.83
CA LYS A 195 1.74 28.10 -7.87
C LYS A 195 2.75 27.11 -7.28
N VAL A 196 2.49 25.81 -7.44
CA VAL A 196 3.44 24.76 -7.04
C VAL A 196 4.75 24.95 -7.81
N ASP A 197 5.87 25.07 -7.08
CA ASP A 197 7.20 25.11 -7.68
C ASP A 197 7.61 23.70 -8.13
N THR A 198 7.17 23.32 -9.33
CA THR A 198 7.42 22.00 -9.90
C THR A 198 8.91 21.72 -10.15
N SER A 199 9.79 22.75 -10.12
CA SER A 199 11.24 22.57 -10.23
C SER A 199 11.87 21.85 -9.03
N LYS A 200 11.12 21.69 -7.94
CA LYS A 200 11.53 20.92 -6.75
C LYS A 200 11.41 19.42 -6.93
N PHE A 201 10.70 18.95 -7.95
CA PHE A 201 10.57 17.54 -8.26
C PHE A 201 11.57 17.12 -9.32
N ASP A 202 12.13 15.93 -9.17
CA ASP A 202 13.12 15.39 -10.11
C ASP A 202 12.50 15.03 -11.46
N ILE A 203 11.24 14.59 -11.43
CA ILE A 203 10.55 14.04 -12.60
C ILE A 203 9.17 14.69 -12.75
N MET A 204 8.86 15.05 -13.99
CA MET A 204 7.53 15.50 -14.39
C MET A 204 6.86 14.44 -15.26
N LEU A 205 5.64 14.06 -14.87
CA LEU A 205 4.75 13.22 -15.66
C LEU A 205 3.47 14.00 -15.98
N GLU A 206 2.77 13.58 -17.03
CA GLU A 206 1.49 14.16 -17.43
C GLU A 206 0.41 13.07 -17.44
N ALA A 207 -0.81 13.45 -17.05
CA ALA A 207 -1.98 12.59 -17.16
C ALA A 207 -3.19 13.39 -17.67
N SER A 208 -3.96 12.82 -18.60
CA SER A 208 -5.26 13.39 -18.97
C SER A 208 -6.36 12.72 -18.17
N ASN A 209 -7.10 13.48 -17.36
CA ASN A 209 -8.18 12.94 -16.54
C ASN A 209 -9.38 13.91 -16.48
N PRO A 210 -10.30 13.88 -17.46
CA PRO A 210 -11.45 14.77 -17.49
C PRO A 210 -12.33 14.64 -16.24
N ALA A 211 -13.13 15.68 -15.98
CA ALA A 211 -13.99 15.76 -14.82
C ALA A 211 -14.87 14.52 -14.62
N GLY A 212 -14.92 14.01 -13.39
CA GLY A 212 -15.69 12.82 -13.01
C GLY A 212 -15.23 11.52 -13.71
N GLN A 213 -13.97 11.42 -14.14
CA GLN A 213 -13.41 10.22 -14.76
C GLN A 213 -12.19 9.71 -14.01
N ILE A 214 -11.92 8.41 -14.16
CA ILE A 214 -10.62 7.81 -13.91
C ILE A 214 -10.17 7.17 -15.22
N THR A 215 -9.17 7.78 -15.86
CA THR A 215 -8.69 7.35 -17.17
C THR A 215 -7.52 6.36 -17.09
N PRO A 216 -7.25 5.63 -18.18
CA PRO A 216 -6.01 4.86 -18.33
C PRO A 216 -4.75 5.71 -18.19
N SER A 217 -4.81 6.99 -18.59
CA SER A 217 -3.69 7.92 -18.48
C SER A 217 -3.32 8.16 -17.01
N LEU A 218 -4.33 8.34 -16.14
CA LEU A 218 -4.11 8.52 -14.71
C LEU A 218 -3.53 7.25 -14.07
N PHE A 219 -4.08 6.06 -14.38
CA PHE A 219 -3.50 4.79 -13.92
C PHE A 219 -2.03 4.64 -14.32
N LYS A 220 -1.70 4.95 -15.57
CA LYS A 220 -0.33 4.84 -16.08
C LYS A 220 0.62 5.81 -15.38
N ALA A 221 0.22 7.06 -15.20
CA ALA A 221 1.05 8.07 -14.56
C ALA A 221 1.32 7.72 -13.08
N VAL A 222 0.28 7.36 -12.33
CA VAL A 222 0.43 6.95 -10.92
C VAL A 222 1.29 5.68 -10.80
N ALA A 223 1.07 4.68 -11.65
CA ALA A 223 1.90 3.47 -11.65
C ALA A 223 3.37 3.76 -12.00
N ALA A 224 3.64 4.69 -12.93
CA ALA A 224 5.00 5.08 -13.28
C ALA A 224 5.69 5.84 -12.14
N ALA A 225 4.98 6.75 -11.46
CA ALA A 225 5.50 7.48 -10.31
C ALA A 225 5.81 6.55 -9.13
N LEU A 226 4.93 5.60 -8.82
CA LEU A 226 5.13 4.63 -7.72
C LEU A 226 6.30 3.66 -7.95
N HIS A 227 6.71 3.45 -9.20
CA HIS A 227 7.88 2.63 -9.52
C HIS A 227 9.18 3.43 -9.58
N ASN A 228 9.13 4.73 -9.31
CA ASN A 228 10.30 5.59 -9.30
C ASN A 228 10.77 5.85 -7.87
N ASP A 229 12.08 5.85 -7.67
CA ASP A 229 12.69 6.20 -6.38
C ASP A 229 12.92 7.73 -6.24
N GLN A 230 12.70 8.50 -7.31
CA GLN A 230 12.87 9.96 -7.34
C GLN A 230 11.55 10.70 -7.12
N THR A 231 11.64 11.92 -6.59
CA THR A 231 10.47 12.77 -6.37
C THR A 231 9.78 13.09 -7.70
N THR A 232 8.48 12.83 -7.78
CA THR A 232 7.75 12.90 -9.06
C THR A 232 6.51 13.79 -8.92
N CYS A 233 6.36 14.77 -9.82
CA CYS A 233 5.12 15.53 -9.95
C CYS A 233 4.34 15.08 -11.19
N ILE A 234 3.06 14.76 -11.01
CA ILE A 234 2.11 14.41 -12.05
C ILE A 234 1.21 15.63 -12.27
N GLU A 235 1.34 16.28 -13.43
CA GLU A 235 0.44 17.35 -13.86
C GLU A 235 -0.78 16.72 -14.56
N VAL A 236 -1.97 16.96 -14.03
CA VAL A 236 -3.23 16.42 -14.54
C VAL A 236 -3.93 17.45 -15.41
N GLU A 237 -4.13 17.12 -16.68
CA GLU A 237 -5.05 17.84 -17.56
C GLU A 237 -6.49 17.37 -17.25
N GLY A 238 -7.17 18.11 -16.36
CA GLY A 238 -8.54 17.82 -15.92
C GLY A 238 -8.68 17.94 -14.41
N GLU A 239 -9.25 16.93 -13.74
CA GLU A 239 -9.46 16.89 -12.29
C GLU A 239 -8.60 15.79 -11.63
N GLU A 240 -7.98 16.10 -10.50
CA GLU A 240 -7.20 15.21 -9.63
C GLU A 240 -8.02 14.59 -8.48
N ASP A 241 -9.26 15.04 -8.27
CA ASP A 241 -10.14 14.63 -7.15
C ASP A 241 -10.29 13.11 -6.97
N LEU A 242 -10.26 12.36 -8.08
CA LEU A 242 -10.40 10.91 -8.08
C LEU A 242 -9.06 10.16 -8.02
N ALA A 243 -7.94 10.87 -8.09
CA ALA A 243 -6.60 10.29 -7.99
C ALA A 243 -6.35 9.52 -6.68
N PRO A 244 -6.86 9.93 -5.49
CA PRO A 244 -6.70 9.15 -4.26
C PRO A 244 -7.19 7.71 -4.39
N ILE A 245 -8.25 7.44 -5.15
CA ILE A 245 -8.77 6.07 -5.39
C ILE A 245 -7.71 5.23 -6.11
N VAL A 246 -7.11 5.79 -7.17
CA VAL A 246 -6.06 5.13 -7.97
C VAL A 246 -4.80 4.92 -7.14
N ILE A 247 -4.38 5.96 -6.39
CA ILE A 247 -3.22 5.91 -5.51
C ILE A 247 -3.37 4.78 -4.51
N HIS A 248 -4.45 4.75 -3.72
CA HIS A 248 -4.60 3.72 -2.70
C HIS A 248 -4.63 2.32 -3.30
N LEU A 249 -5.25 2.13 -4.47
CA LEU A 249 -5.26 0.83 -5.14
C LEU A 249 -3.88 0.35 -5.59
N LEU A 250 -3.00 1.25 -6.03
CA LEU A 250 -1.68 0.89 -6.57
C LEU A 250 -0.53 1.00 -5.56
N ALA A 251 -0.63 1.90 -4.58
CA ALA A 251 0.46 2.24 -3.68
C ALA A 251 0.80 1.09 -2.71
N PRO A 252 2.06 0.98 -2.26
CA PRO A 252 2.42 0.10 -1.15
C PRO A 252 1.60 0.38 0.11
N LEU A 253 1.49 -0.64 0.97
CA LEU A 253 0.90 -0.46 2.30
C LEU A 253 1.80 0.47 3.13
N GLY A 254 1.18 1.38 3.88
CA GLY A 254 1.86 2.40 4.68
C GLY A 254 2.06 3.74 3.97
N THR A 255 1.78 3.85 2.67
CA THR A 255 1.84 5.13 1.95
C THR A 255 0.83 6.14 2.51
N ASN A 256 1.32 7.32 2.87
CA ASN A 256 0.53 8.44 3.37
C ASN A 256 0.02 9.28 2.20
N VAL A 257 -1.30 9.41 2.05
CA VAL A 257 -1.91 10.26 1.03
C VAL A 257 -2.54 11.46 1.71
N VAL A 258 -2.08 12.66 1.36
CA VAL A 258 -2.62 13.92 1.88
C VAL A 258 -3.31 14.69 0.75
N TYR A 259 -4.52 15.15 1.02
CA TYR A 259 -5.32 15.89 0.05
C TYR A 259 -6.24 16.91 0.72
N GLY A 260 -6.59 17.96 -0.02
CA GLY A 260 -7.42 19.04 0.49
C GLY A 260 -8.87 18.61 0.66
N GLN A 261 -9.53 19.12 1.70
CA GLN A 261 -10.98 19.04 1.86
C GLN A 261 -11.55 20.46 1.86
N PRO A 262 -12.34 20.83 0.83
CA PRO A 262 -12.88 22.18 0.70
C PRO A 262 -13.57 22.67 1.97
N ASN A 263 -13.18 23.88 2.41
CA ASN A 263 -13.70 24.59 3.60
C ASN A 263 -13.62 23.78 4.92
N LYS A 264 -12.70 22.81 5.02
CA LYS A 264 -12.54 21.98 6.23
C LYS A 264 -11.09 21.79 6.65
N GLY A 265 -10.16 21.63 5.71
CA GLY A 265 -8.74 21.46 6.01
C GLY A 265 -8.07 20.40 5.14
N VAL A 266 -7.17 19.60 5.73
CA VAL A 266 -6.38 18.56 5.06
C VAL A 266 -6.82 17.19 5.55
N VAL A 267 -6.98 16.23 4.64
CA VAL A 267 -7.24 14.84 4.97
C VAL A 267 -5.95 14.04 4.80
N LEU A 268 -5.58 13.28 5.82
CA LEU A 268 -4.55 12.26 5.75
C LEU A 268 -5.23 10.89 5.70
N ARG A 269 -4.88 10.08 4.70
CA ARG A 269 -5.28 8.68 4.63
C ARG A 269 -4.08 7.79 4.38
N ILE A 270 -3.88 6.81 5.27
CA ILE A 270 -2.83 5.81 5.14
C ILE A 270 -3.34 4.65 4.28
N THR A 271 -2.51 4.19 3.34
CA THR A 271 -2.81 3.03 2.50
C THR A 271 -2.72 1.74 3.34
N THR A 272 -3.87 1.25 3.76
CA THR A 272 -4.05 -0.04 4.44
C THR A 272 -4.81 -1.03 3.55
N LEU A 273 -4.85 -2.30 3.92
CA LEU A 273 -5.71 -3.29 3.25
C LEU A 273 -7.19 -2.84 3.24
N GLU A 274 -7.66 -2.28 4.35
CA GLU A 274 -9.02 -1.74 4.43
C GLU A 274 -9.24 -0.58 3.45
N SER A 275 -8.31 0.38 3.38
CA SER A 275 -8.43 1.51 2.45
C SER A 275 -8.45 1.05 0.99
N LYS A 276 -7.66 0.02 0.65
CA LYS A 276 -7.62 -0.61 -0.67
C LYS A 276 -8.95 -1.28 -1.00
N GLU A 277 -9.53 -2.03 -0.07
CA GLU A 277 -10.85 -2.65 -0.23
C GLU A 277 -11.95 -1.62 -0.45
N GLN A 278 -11.94 -0.54 0.31
CA GLN A 278 -12.89 0.56 0.16
C GLN A 278 -12.76 1.20 -1.22
N CYS A 279 -11.54 1.48 -1.69
CA CYS A 279 -11.30 2.03 -3.02
C CYS A 279 -11.68 1.05 -4.14
N ARG A 280 -11.43 -0.26 -3.97
CA ARG A 280 -11.84 -1.31 -4.92
C ARG A 280 -13.36 -1.39 -5.03
N THR A 281 -14.04 -1.31 -3.90
CA THR A 281 -15.51 -1.28 -3.82
C THR A 281 -16.05 0.00 -4.44
N LEU A 282 -15.39 1.13 -4.25
CA LEU A 282 -15.81 2.39 -4.85
C LEU A 282 -15.64 2.37 -6.37
N LEU A 283 -14.48 1.93 -6.86
CA LEU A 283 -14.20 1.81 -8.30
C LEU A 283 -15.19 0.86 -9.00
N SER A 284 -15.64 -0.21 -8.34
CA SER A 284 -16.62 -1.14 -8.93
C SER A 284 -18.02 -0.55 -9.12
N LYS A 285 -18.33 0.60 -8.48
CA LYS A 285 -19.57 1.35 -8.69
C LYS A 285 -19.52 2.27 -9.92
N PHE A 286 -18.35 2.45 -10.55
CA PHE A 286 -18.20 3.33 -11.70
C PHE A 286 -18.73 2.65 -12.97
N GLU A 287 -19.26 3.46 -13.89
CA GLU A 287 -19.67 2.98 -15.20
C GLU A 287 -18.45 2.88 -16.11
N VAL A 288 -18.22 1.71 -16.70
CA VAL A 288 -17.21 1.56 -17.74
C VAL A 288 -17.85 1.87 -19.09
N ARG A 289 -17.29 2.83 -19.82
CA ARG A 289 -17.69 3.13 -21.20
C ARG A 289 -16.49 2.88 -22.11
N ASP A 290 -16.74 2.19 -23.23
CA ASP A 290 -15.76 1.94 -24.29
C ASP A 290 -15.50 3.20 -25.13
#